data_AF-A0A202DVM3-F1
#
_entry.id   AF-A0A202DVM3-F1
#
_cell.length_a   1.000
_cell.length_b   1.000
_cell.length_c   1.000
_cell.angle_alpha   90.00
_cell.angle_beta   90.00
_cell.angle_gamma   90.00
#
_symmetry.space_group_name_H-M   'P 1'
#
loop_
_entity.id
_entity.type
_entity.pdbx_description
1 polymer ?
#
loop_
_entity_poly.entity_id
_entity_poly.type
_entity_poly.pdbx_seq_one_letter_code
_entity_poly.pdbx_strand_id
1 'polypeptide(L)'
;MDVRKLPVLLLVVVVAVLSVPVLSHLLSLDVYLNDASEGFSSFTWFNLVHGGHNAFLNWKLSELSLLLPKVMNLGNSSTYFLSLFFSLSVFFITSLLLFRVLGNELDFLRAILSSLGLCLVLLLLFGLDVVVISTLAWLPLATLALLLCWKSDSPNYLYLTLLFISSCLLAESACHFSLFAALFSLLMAKLMLMETSVVISDVSHVNGAYKKLLVPLTLLVPSVVVLLLIPEASFPDYPFLSRVVSDDNIKGVIRPLIGVSPPLPIIERPWIQAEYFYPALLSCLSLLALAFVCVDRKDNANSNFYYLSLFLAFCLLLDVLPPDSFASIMPLYSLSRIIPNTFLFPLAPFALVFSFFCLLLFAQKAGRGYAGVLLFLVLFVCGLENPGLGGKEFSSDELTSDQISLLVSPSSKIIRDNGLFLIREQQRFSTSERKLLAAYPHRITSSNQMSEITAKAASDGNMETRWSTTSGMVGGRQWIQIELAEPVTIAGIFLEPGKWGADYPGGIRIVSSDICTAISFEEGEILSDQDHWQGEILFTDEGFPYYGAQANVSIFFEQNATVRCLRIEQTRSRGFFDWSVAEVGFHVPQDA
;
A
#
# COMPACT_ATOMS: atom_id res chain seq x y z
N MET A 1 -1.83 47.09 -8.15
CA MET A 1 -0.98 46.04 -7.55
C MET A 1 0.38 46.69 -7.32
N ASP A 2 0.93 46.60 -6.10
CA ASP A 2 2.20 47.26 -5.78
C ASP A 2 3.33 46.64 -6.62
N VAL A 3 4.09 47.45 -7.34
CA VAL A 3 5.13 47.01 -8.30
C VAL A 3 6.20 46.16 -7.60
N ARG A 4 6.37 46.33 -6.28
CA ARG A 4 7.27 45.54 -5.43
C ARG A 4 6.88 44.06 -5.32
N LYS A 5 5.63 43.69 -5.61
CA LYS A 5 5.15 42.30 -5.55
C LYS A 5 5.38 41.52 -6.84
N LEU A 6 5.77 42.20 -7.93
CA LEU A 6 5.99 41.59 -9.25
C LEU A 6 7.16 40.60 -9.31
N PRO A 7 8.35 40.88 -8.71
CA PRO A 7 9.50 39.96 -8.76
C PRO A 7 9.23 38.64 -8.03
N VAL A 8 8.45 38.73 -6.96
CA VAL A 8 8.05 37.61 -6.12
C VAL A 8 7.05 36.70 -6.86
N LEU A 9 6.07 37.30 -7.55
CA LEU A 9 5.17 36.57 -8.45
C LEU A 9 5.95 35.89 -9.58
N LEU A 10 6.94 36.59 -10.17
CA LEU A 10 7.78 36.07 -11.25
C LEU A 10 8.62 34.88 -10.78
N LEU A 11 9.24 34.96 -9.60
CA LEU A 11 10.01 33.86 -9.01
C LEU A 11 9.15 32.62 -8.80
N VAL A 12 7.94 32.80 -8.27
CA VAL A 12 6.98 31.71 -8.06
C VAL A 12 6.62 31.04 -9.39
N VAL A 13 6.31 31.82 -10.42
CA VAL A 13 6.03 31.30 -11.78
C VAL A 13 7.24 30.57 -12.36
N VAL A 14 8.45 31.13 -12.21
CA VAL A 14 9.68 30.51 -12.71
C VAL A 14 9.97 29.19 -12.01
N VAL A 15 9.79 29.11 -10.68
CA VAL A 15 9.98 27.88 -9.91
C VAL A 15 8.95 26.81 -10.30
N ALA A 16 7.68 27.17 -10.53
CA ALA A 16 6.70 26.25 -11.13
C ALA A 16 7.21 25.68 -12.45
N VAL A 17 7.55 26.57 -13.38
CA VAL A 17 7.90 26.18 -14.75
C VAL A 17 9.17 25.34 -14.78
N LEU A 18 10.17 25.66 -13.94
CA LEU A 18 11.43 24.92 -13.85
C LEU A 18 11.34 23.62 -13.03
N SER A 19 10.31 23.46 -12.18
CA SER A 19 10.06 22.19 -11.50
C SER A 19 9.48 21.14 -12.44
N VAL A 20 8.78 21.55 -13.51
CA VAL A 20 8.12 20.64 -14.47
C VAL A 20 9.09 19.67 -15.18
N PRO A 21 10.30 20.07 -15.66
CA PRO A 21 11.26 19.14 -16.26
C PRO A 21 11.91 18.18 -15.26
N VAL A 22 12.21 18.64 -14.04
CA VAL A 22 12.78 17.78 -12.98
C VAL A 22 11.75 16.76 -12.53
N LEU A 23 10.50 17.18 -12.40
CA LEU A 23 9.38 16.27 -12.15
C LEU A 23 9.16 15.35 -13.35
N SER A 24 9.14 15.84 -14.60
CA SER A 24 9.07 15.01 -15.82
C SER A 24 10.10 13.87 -15.83
N HIS A 25 11.32 14.11 -15.36
CA HIS A 25 12.33 13.07 -15.26
C HIS A 25 12.10 12.08 -14.11
N LEU A 26 11.50 12.53 -12.99
CA LEU A 26 11.03 11.66 -11.90
C LEU A 26 9.71 10.93 -12.23
N LEU A 27 8.96 11.44 -13.22
CA LEU A 27 7.64 10.98 -13.66
C LEU A 27 7.70 9.82 -14.68
N SER A 28 8.89 9.32 -15.05
CA SER A 28 9.03 8.12 -15.90
C SER A 28 8.77 6.81 -15.13
N LEU A 29 7.92 6.86 -14.09
CA LEU A 29 7.59 5.75 -13.21
C LEU A 29 6.14 5.34 -13.47
N ASP A 30 5.93 4.12 -13.94
CA ASP A 30 4.65 3.64 -14.44
C ASP A 30 3.68 3.24 -13.30
N VAL A 31 2.83 4.19 -12.90
CA VAL A 31 1.56 3.95 -12.19
C VAL A 31 0.49 3.49 -13.20
N TYR A 32 0.13 2.22 -13.09
CA TYR A 32 -0.94 1.60 -13.86
C TYR A 32 -2.32 2.10 -13.41
N LEU A 33 -2.91 3.00 -14.18
CA LEU A 33 -4.34 3.27 -14.12
C LEU A 33 -4.99 2.48 -15.25
N ASN A 34 -5.66 1.39 -14.89
CA ASN A 34 -6.35 0.61 -15.92
C ASN A 34 -7.63 1.35 -16.33
N ASP A 35 -7.68 1.76 -17.59
CA ASP A 35 -8.78 2.51 -18.19
C ASP A 35 -9.89 1.50 -18.54
N ALA A 36 -10.62 1.03 -17.52
CA ALA A 36 -11.57 -0.08 -17.66
C ALA A 36 -12.84 0.24 -18.47
N SER A 37 -12.90 1.29 -19.29
CA SER A 37 -14.06 1.50 -20.16
C SER A 37 -13.82 2.36 -21.40
N GLU A 38 -13.92 1.74 -22.57
CA GLU A 38 -14.41 2.40 -23.78
C GLU A 38 -15.87 2.83 -23.55
N GLY A 39 -16.09 4.06 -23.05
CA GLY A 39 -17.44 4.61 -22.87
C GLY A 39 -17.61 5.49 -21.65
N PHE A 40 -16.90 6.62 -21.58
CA PHE A 40 -17.03 7.58 -20.48
C PHE A 40 -18.41 8.26 -20.48
N SER A 41 -19.32 7.75 -19.66
CA SER A 41 -20.36 8.59 -19.05
C SER A 41 -19.73 9.44 -17.93
N SER A 42 -20.28 10.63 -17.64
CA SER A 42 -19.69 11.66 -16.77
C SER A 42 -19.55 11.31 -15.27
N PHE A 43 -19.73 10.05 -14.87
CA PHE A 43 -19.80 9.62 -13.46
C PHE A 43 -18.99 8.35 -13.14
N THR A 44 -18.02 7.95 -13.96
CA THR A 44 -17.34 6.66 -13.78
C THR A 44 -16.37 6.68 -12.60
N TRP A 45 -16.66 5.84 -11.61
CA TRP A 45 -15.68 5.37 -10.63
C TRP A 45 -14.70 4.42 -11.34
N PHE A 46 -13.44 4.43 -10.94
CA PHE A 46 -12.44 3.48 -11.41
C PHE A 46 -11.79 2.77 -10.24
N ASN A 47 -11.40 1.52 -10.48
CA ASN A 47 -10.64 0.72 -9.53
C ASN A 47 -9.18 1.15 -9.55
N LEU A 48 -8.68 1.61 -8.42
CA LEU A 48 -7.28 1.93 -8.21
C LEU A 48 -6.65 0.82 -7.35
N VAL A 49 -5.54 0.25 -7.81
CA VAL A 49 -4.68 -0.60 -6.98
C VAL A 49 -3.37 0.08 -6.70
N HIS A 50 -3.09 0.28 -5.42
CA HIS A 50 -1.77 0.70 -4.99
C HIS A 50 -0.87 -0.52 -4.83
N GLY A 51 0.11 -0.70 -5.72
CA GLY A 51 1.00 -1.87 -5.73
C GLY A 51 1.74 -2.11 -4.41
N GLY A 52 2.11 -1.05 -3.68
CA GLY A 52 2.76 -1.18 -2.37
C GLY A 52 1.84 -1.66 -1.25
N HIS A 53 0.57 -1.23 -1.28
CA HIS A 53 -0.36 -1.52 -0.19
C HIS A 53 -1.35 -2.65 -0.50
N ASN A 54 -1.33 -3.18 -1.73
CA ASN A 54 -2.37 -4.04 -2.32
C ASN A 54 -3.78 -3.49 -2.09
N ALA A 55 -3.89 -2.16 -2.15
CA ALA A 55 -5.09 -1.42 -1.79
C ALA A 55 -6.03 -1.34 -2.98
N PHE A 56 -7.12 -2.11 -2.99
CA PHE A 56 -8.18 -2.01 -4.01
C PHE A 56 -9.21 -0.97 -3.58
N LEU A 57 -9.29 0.16 -4.30
CA LEU A 57 -10.12 1.30 -3.96
C LEU A 57 -10.93 1.78 -5.16
N ASN A 58 -12.22 2.05 -4.93
CA ASN A 58 -12.98 2.86 -5.87
C ASN A 58 -12.54 4.32 -5.75
N TRP A 59 -12.16 4.89 -6.89
CA TRP A 59 -11.75 6.27 -7.01
C TRP A 59 -12.58 7.02 -8.03
N LYS A 60 -12.89 8.28 -7.74
CA LYS A 60 -13.60 9.17 -8.64
C LYS A 60 -12.75 10.41 -8.91
N LEU A 61 -12.47 10.66 -10.18
CA LEU A 61 -11.92 11.93 -10.61
C LEU A 61 -13.06 12.96 -10.70
N SER A 62 -12.85 14.15 -10.11
CA SER A 62 -13.80 15.25 -10.25
C SER A 62 -13.92 15.68 -11.72
N GLU A 63 -15.09 16.13 -12.18
CA GLU A 63 -15.27 16.60 -13.56
C GLU A 63 -14.29 17.74 -13.92
N LEU A 64 -13.98 18.60 -12.94
CA LEU A 64 -13.00 19.67 -13.09
C LEU A 64 -11.60 19.12 -13.46
N SER A 65 -11.22 18.00 -12.85
CA SER A 65 -9.95 17.34 -13.12
C SER A 65 -9.87 16.77 -14.54
N LEU A 66 -10.98 16.25 -15.06
CA LEU A 66 -11.04 15.72 -16.43
C LEU A 66 -11.11 16.81 -17.50
N LEU A 67 -11.59 18.00 -17.16
CA LEU A 67 -11.72 19.12 -18.09
C LEU A 67 -10.37 19.73 -18.45
N LEU A 68 -9.41 19.71 -17.52
CA LEU A 68 -8.12 20.38 -17.68
C LEU A 68 -7.21 19.78 -18.79
N PRO A 69 -7.00 18.45 -18.85
CA PRO A 69 -6.21 17.83 -19.93
C PRO A 69 -6.82 18.07 -21.30
N LYS A 70 -8.16 18.01 -21.38
CA LYS A 70 -8.90 18.29 -22.62
C LYS A 70 -8.67 19.71 -23.10
N VAL A 71 -8.69 20.69 -22.20
CA VAL A 71 -8.41 22.10 -22.53
C VAL A 71 -6.95 22.31 -22.94
N MET A 72 -6.00 21.59 -22.31
CA MET A 72 -4.58 21.73 -22.62
C MET A 72 -4.09 20.85 -23.78
N ASN A 73 -4.97 20.04 -24.38
CA ASN A 73 -4.64 19.09 -25.45
C ASN A 73 -3.48 18.13 -25.08
N LEU A 74 -3.44 17.71 -23.83
CA LEU A 74 -2.48 16.73 -23.34
C LEU A 74 -3.09 15.34 -23.58
N GLY A 75 -2.34 14.45 -24.25
CA GLY A 75 -2.81 13.10 -24.59
C GLY A 75 -3.14 12.23 -23.36
N ASN A 76 -3.51 10.97 -23.60
CA ASN A 76 -4.02 10.05 -22.57
C ASN A 76 -3.04 9.74 -21.42
N SER A 77 -1.75 10.11 -21.52
CA SER A 77 -0.79 10.15 -20.40
C SER A 77 -1.11 11.23 -19.33
N SER A 78 -2.39 11.59 -19.22
CA SER A 78 -2.98 12.72 -18.51
C SER A 78 -3.01 12.59 -16.99
N THR A 79 -2.82 11.39 -16.45
CA THR A 79 -2.99 11.07 -15.02
C THR A 79 -1.81 11.54 -14.17
N TYR A 80 -0.58 11.40 -14.67
CA TYR A 80 0.62 11.98 -14.05
C TYR A 80 0.60 13.50 -14.08
N PHE A 81 0.18 14.06 -15.22
CA PHE A 81 0.03 15.49 -15.35
C PHE A 81 -1.06 16.03 -14.41
N LEU A 82 -2.17 15.31 -14.24
CA LEU A 82 -3.20 15.66 -13.25
C LEU A 82 -2.62 15.68 -11.84
N SER A 83 -1.91 14.62 -11.44
CA SER A 83 -1.36 14.48 -10.09
C SER A 83 -0.29 15.53 -9.80
N LEU A 84 0.55 15.83 -10.78
CA LEU A 84 1.53 16.91 -10.76
C LEU A 84 0.84 18.28 -10.68
N PHE A 85 -0.15 18.52 -11.53
CA PHE A 85 -0.88 19.78 -11.58
C PHE A 85 -1.66 20.02 -10.31
N PHE A 86 -2.26 18.98 -9.72
CA PHE A 86 -2.88 19.05 -8.40
C PHE A 86 -1.84 19.41 -7.36
N SER A 87 -0.74 18.66 -7.26
CA SER A 87 0.35 18.93 -6.30
C SER A 87 0.89 20.37 -6.41
N LEU A 88 1.08 20.87 -7.64
CA LEU A 88 1.51 22.23 -7.90
C LEU A 88 0.44 23.26 -7.58
N SER A 89 -0.83 23.03 -7.93
CA SER A 89 -1.94 23.94 -7.60
C SER A 89 -2.07 24.12 -6.10
N VAL A 90 -1.84 23.05 -5.35
CA VAL A 90 -1.86 23.00 -3.89
C VAL A 90 -0.72 23.80 -3.32
N PHE A 91 0.50 23.55 -3.81
CA PHE A 91 1.68 24.32 -3.47
C PHE A 91 1.46 25.83 -3.68
N PHE A 92 0.91 26.20 -4.83
CA PHE A 92 0.66 27.59 -5.22
C PHE A 92 -0.40 28.26 -4.37
N ILE A 93 -1.54 27.61 -4.19
CA ILE A 93 -2.64 28.12 -3.39
C ILE A 93 -2.16 28.25 -1.94
N THR A 94 -1.61 27.21 -1.32
CA THR A 94 -1.08 27.25 0.06
C THR A 94 -0.09 28.39 0.30
N SER A 95 0.85 28.58 -0.64
CA SER A 95 1.84 29.65 -0.55
C SER A 95 1.19 31.03 -0.60
N LEU A 96 0.29 31.26 -1.57
CA LEU A 96 -0.49 32.50 -1.69
C LEU A 96 -1.38 32.78 -0.47
N LEU A 97 -1.79 31.73 0.23
CA LEU A 97 -2.63 31.80 1.42
C LEU A 97 -1.86 32.21 2.68
N LEU A 98 -0.66 31.64 2.86
CA LEU A 98 0.27 32.07 3.91
C LEU A 98 0.71 33.54 3.71
N PHE A 99 0.85 33.99 2.46
CA PHE A 99 1.14 35.40 2.15
C PHE A 99 0.17 36.38 2.81
N ARG A 100 -1.12 36.11 2.65
CA ARG A 100 -2.19 37.05 2.98
C ARG A 100 -2.41 37.12 4.48
N VAL A 101 -2.07 36.05 5.20
CA VAL A 101 -2.17 35.95 6.65
C VAL A 101 -0.95 36.57 7.34
N LEU A 102 0.27 36.37 6.80
CA LEU A 102 1.52 36.77 7.46
C LEU A 102 1.92 38.23 7.22
N GLY A 103 1.40 38.87 6.16
CA GLY A 103 1.51 40.33 5.95
C GLY A 103 2.90 40.89 5.62
N ASN A 104 3.97 40.09 5.77
CA ASN A 104 5.36 40.48 5.51
C ASN A 104 5.98 39.66 4.36
N GLU A 105 6.79 40.32 3.51
CA GLU A 105 7.42 39.71 2.33
C GLU A 105 8.43 38.60 2.68
N LEU A 106 9.14 38.72 3.81
CA LEU A 106 10.09 37.70 4.25
C LEU A 106 9.38 36.42 4.71
N ASP A 107 8.25 36.57 5.40
CA ASP A 107 7.46 35.44 5.87
C ASP A 107 6.73 34.75 4.71
N PHE A 108 6.44 35.48 3.64
CA PHE A 108 5.98 34.91 2.38
C PHE A 108 7.01 34.00 1.71
N LEU A 109 8.25 34.48 1.58
CA LEU A 109 9.32 33.69 0.98
C LEU A 109 9.57 32.40 1.78
N ARG A 110 9.55 32.51 3.12
CA ARG A 110 9.64 31.34 4.02
C ARG A 110 8.48 30.38 3.82
N ALA A 111 7.26 30.88 3.70
CA ALA A 111 6.07 30.08 3.44
C ALA A 111 6.15 29.32 2.11
N ILE A 112 6.59 29.99 1.03
CA ILE A 112 6.82 29.35 -0.27
C ILE A 112 7.87 28.26 -0.14
N LEU A 113 9.03 28.57 0.43
CA LEU A 113 10.14 27.60 0.52
C LEU A 113 9.75 26.39 1.39
N SER A 114 9.01 26.60 2.48
CA SER A 114 8.47 25.51 3.32
C SER A 114 7.48 24.64 2.55
N SER A 115 6.57 25.27 1.79
CA SER A 115 5.56 24.54 1.03
C SER A 115 6.21 23.74 -0.10
N LEU A 116 7.25 24.28 -0.73
CA LEU A 116 7.98 23.60 -1.81
C LEU A 116 8.79 22.43 -1.24
N GLY A 117 9.45 22.64 -0.11
CA GLY A 117 10.13 21.60 0.63
C GLY A 117 9.17 20.48 1.03
N LEU A 118 7.97 20.81 1.52
CA LEU A 118 6.96 19.82 1.84
C LEU A 118 6.53 19.04 0.59
N CYS A 119 6.18 19.70 -0.50
CA CYS A 119 5.78 19.02 -1.74
C CYS A 119 6.88 18.09 -2.27
N LEU A 120 8.14 18.53 -2.24
CA LEU A 120 9.27 17.69 -2.61
C LEU A 120 9.37 16.46 -1.72
N VAL A 121 9.20 16.62 -0.41
CA VAL A 121 9.26 15.51 0.56
C VAL A 121 8.11 14.54 0.38
N LEU A 122 6.91 15.04 0.09
CA LEU A 122 5.77 14.21 -0.24
C LEU A 122 6.05 13.37 -1.49
N LEU A 123 6.56 13.99 -2.54
CA LEU A 123 6.92 13.30 -3.78
C LEU A 123 8.06 12.30 -3.57
N LEU A 124 9.04 12.62 -2.72
CA LEU A 124 10.13 11.69 -2.39
C LEU A 124 9.67 10.51 -1.52
N LEU A 125 8.72 10.74 -0.62
CA LEU A 125 8.22 9.71 0.30
C LEU A 125 7.19 8.79 -0.31
N PHE A 126 6.27 9.35 -1.09
CA PHE A 126 5.09 8.65 -1.60
C PHE A 126 5.12 8.51 -3.11
N GLY A 127 6.18 8.97 -3.78
CA GLY A 127 6.22 9.02 -5.23
C GLY A 127 5.02 9.80 -5.77
N LEU A 128 4.33 9.18 -6.72
CA LEU A 128 3.11 9.69 -7.34
C LEU A 128 1.88 8.96 -6.84
N ASP A 129 1.89 8.55 -5.57
CA ASP A 129 0.73 7.95 -4.95
C ASP A 129 -0.45 8.94 -5.04
N VAL A 130 -1.34 8.68 -6.00
CA VAL A 130 -2.50 9.51 -6.32
C VAL A 130 -3.40 9.64 -5.12
N VAL A 131 -3.49 8.61 -4.29
CA VAL A 131 -4.31 8.59 -3.08
C VAL A 131 -3.76 9.57 -2.04
N VAL A 132 -2.47 9.47 -1.74
CA VAL A 132 -1.83 10.34 -0.75
C VAL A 132 -1.82 11.78 -1.27
N ILE A 133 -1.41 11.98 -2.52
CA ILE A 133 -1.32 13.31 -3.14
C ILE A 133 -2.67 14.00 -3.19
N SER A 134 -3.72 13.33 -3.68
CA SER A 134 -5.06 13.92 -3.77
C SER A 134 -5.66 14.25 -2.41
N THR A 135 -5.40 13.43 -1.39
CA THR A 135 -5.88 13.70 -0.03
C THR A 135 -5.20 14.95 0.55
N LEU A 136 -3.88 15.05 0.36
CA LEU A 136 -3.07 16.13 0.93
C LEU A 136 -3.20 17.43 0.16
N ALA A 137 -3.45 17.32 -1.14
CA ALA A 137 -3.64 18.43 -2.04
C ALA A 137 -4.56 19.49 -1.40
N TRP A 138 -5.69 19.06 -0.89
CA TRP A 138 -6.75 20.00 -0.58
C TRP A 138 -6.73 20.57 0.84
N LEU A 139 -5.92 19.99 1.71
CA LEU A 139 -5.84 20.36 3.12
C LEU A 139 -5.55 21.85 3.35
N PRO A 140 -4.63 22.50 2.63
CA PRO A 140 -4.34 23.89 2.90
C PRO A 140 -5.46 24.85 2.46
N LEU A 141 -6.15 24.52 1.36
CA LEU A 141 -7.29 25.29 0.87
C LEU A 141 -8.47 25.19 1.85
N ALA A 142 -8.80 23.98 2.30
CA ALA A 142 -9.81 23.76 3.33
C ALA A 142 -9.47 24.50 4.62
N THR A 143 -8.23 24.38 5.09
CA THR A 143 -7.74 25.06 6.30
C THR A 143 -7.90 26.57 6.20
N LEU A 144 -7.58 27.18 5.06
CA LEU A 144 -7.80 28.62 4.88
C LEU A 144 -9.27 28.99 4.84
N ALA A 145 -10.08 28.29 4.06
CA ALA A 145 -11.49 28.61 3.95
C ALA A 145 -12.16 28.57 5.35
N LEU A 146 -11.75 27.61 6.20
CA LEU A 146 -12.11 27.57 7.62
C LEU A 146 -11.59 28.79 8.39
N LEU A 147 -10.31 29.17 8.22
CA LEU A 147 -9.72 30.34 8.89
C LEU A 147 -10.42 31.65 8.55
N LEU A 148 -10.76 31.86 7.27
CA LEU A 148 -11.49 33.04 6.80
C LEU A 148 -12.92 33.07 7.35
N CYS A 149 -13.59 31.91 7.39
CA CYS A 149 -14.92 31.80 8.01
C CYS A 149 -14.88 32.10 9.51
N TRP A 150 -13.85 31.62 10.23
CA TRP A 150 -13.72 31.82 11.66
C TRP A 150 -13.29 33.23 12.06
N LYS A 151 -12.42 33.87 11.28
CA LYS A 151 -11.93 35.23 11.53
C LYS A 151 -12.98 36.31 11.23
N SER A 152 -14.01 35.99 10.45
CA SER A 152 -15.06 36.95 10.13
C SER A 152 -16.02 37.16 11.30
N ASP A 153 -16.20 38.41 11.74
CA ASP A 153 -17.09 38.77 12.86
C ASP A 153 -18.57 38.46 12.58
N SER A 154 -18.97 38.41 11.31
CA SER A 154 -20.28 37.92 10.84
C SER A 154 -20.11 36.66 10.00
N PRO A 155 -21.08 35.72 10.01
CA PRO A 155 -21.07 34.61 9.06
C PRO A 155 -21.21 35.18 7.66
N ASN A 156 -20.10 35.29 6.93
CA ASN A 156 -20.16 35.64 5.53
C ASN A 156 -20.69 34.41 4.77
N TYR A 157 -21.98 34.43 4.45
CA TYR A 157 -22.64 33.36 3.73
C TYR A 157 -21.96 33.03 2.39
N LEU A 158 -21.29 34.01 1.76
CA LEU A 158 -20.48 33.75 0.56
C LEU A 158 -19.29 32.83 0.88
N TYR A 159 -18.56 33.08 1.97
CA TYR A 159 -17.44 32.21 2.36
C TYR A 159 -17.90 30.83 2.81
N LEU A 160 -19.03 30.72 3.53
CA LEU A 160 -19.61 29.43 3.89
C LEU A 160 -20.06 28.64 2.65
N THR A 161 -20.66 29.32 1.67
CA THR A 161 -21.08 28.70 0.40
C THR A 161 -19.86 28.23 -0.39
N LEU A 162 -18.82 29.06 -0.49
CA LEU A 162 -17.57 28.68 -1.15
C LEU A 162 -16.88 27.52 -0.42
N LEU A 163 -16.82 27.54 0.92
CA LEU A 163 -16.29 26.43 1.71
C LEU A 163 -17.06 25.14 1.47
N PHE A 164 -18.39 25.21 1.44
CA PHE A 164 -19.24 24.05 1.17
C PHE A 164 -19.00 23.50 -0.25
N ILE A 165 -19.04 24.35 -1.28
CA ILE A 165 -18.76 23.95 -2.67
C ILE A 165 -17.37 23.33 -2.79
N SER A 166 -16.36 23.99 -2.20
CA SER A 166 -15.00 23.44 -2.17
C SER A 166 -15.02 22.08 -1.50
N SER A 167 -15.58 21.95 -0.30
CA SER A 167 -15.60 20.68 0.44
C SER A 167 -16.30 19.54 -0.30
N CYS A 168 -17.34 19.82 -1.11
CA CYS A 168 -17.92 18.81 -1.99
C CYS A 168 -16.90 18.31 -3.03
N LEU A 169 -16.22 19.23 -3.72
CA LEU A 169 -15.18 18.89 -4.69
C LEU A 169 -14.01 18.16 -4.03
N LEU A 170 -13.61 18.60 -2.83
CA LEU A 170 -12.55 17.96 -2.06
C LEU A 170 -12.96 16.55 -1.69
N ALA A 171 -14.18 16.38 -1.17
CA ALA A 171 -14.69 15.11 -0.74
C ALA A 171 -14.77 14.12 -1.90
N GLU A 172 -15.27 14.54 -3.06
CA GLU A 172 -15.29 13.70 -4.27
C GLU A 172 -13.89 13.29 -4.69
N SER A 173 -12.95 14.23 -4.74
CA SER A 173 -11.59 13.92 -5.17
C SER A 173 -10.81 13.08 -4.16
N ALA A 174 -11.05 13.23 -2.86
CA ALA A 174 -10.38 12.45 -1.81
C ALA A 174 -11.11 11.12 -1.54
N CYS A 175 -12.31 10.91 -2.07
CA CYS A 175 -13.09 9.68 -1.93
C CYS A 175 -13.13 9.17 -0.48
N HIS A 176 -12.58 7.97 -0.24
CA HIS A 176 -12.51 7.33 1.07
C HIS A 176 -11.72 8.13 2.12
N PHE A 177 -10.86 9.06 1.69
CA PHE A 177 -10.00 9.89 2.55
C PHE A 177 -10.61 11.23 2.92
N SER A 178 -11.75 11.57 2.33
CA SER A 178 -12.42 12.86 2.52
C SER A 178 -12.70 13.19 3.99
N LEU A 179 -13.04 12.20 4.81
CA LEU A 179 -13.32 12.40 6.24
C LEU A 179 -12.04 12.72 7.03
N PHE A 180 -10.95 12.00 6.77
CA PHE A 180 -9.66 12.24 7.42
C PHE A 180 -9.11 13.62 7.04
N ALA A 181 -9.18 13.99 5.75
CA ALA A 181 -8.78 15.30 5.29
C ALA A 181 -9.60 16.41 5.98
N ALA A 182 -10.92 16.24 6.06
CA ALA A 182 -11.80 17.19 6.72
C ALA A 182 -11.47 17.36 8.22
N LEU A 183 -11.35 16.26 8.96
CA LEU A 183 -11.01 16.29 10.38
C LEU A 183 -9.66 16.96 10.63
N PHE A 184 -8.67 16.69 9.79
CA PHE A 184 -7.35 17.30 9.90
C PHE A 184 -7.39 18.80 9.62
N SER A 185 -8.09 19.24 8.57
CA SER A 185 -8.27 20.67 8.29
C SER A 185 -8.95 21.42 9.44
N LEU A 186 -9.93 20.81 10.10
CA LEU A 186 -10.58 21.39 11.30
C LEU A 186 -9.61 21.54 12.45
N LEU A 187 -8.78 20.52 12.69
CA LEU A 187 -7.77 20.56 13.72
C LEU A 187 -6.75 21.67 13.44
N MET A 188 -6.23 21.75 12.21
CA MET A 188 -5.27 22.76 11.81
C MET A 188 -5.81 24.17 11.92
N ALA A 189 -7.03 24.42 11.44
CA ALA A 189 -7.64 25.73 11.52
C ALA A 189 -7.89 26.15 12.98
N LYS A 190 -8.28 25.21 13.87
CA LYS A 190 -8.38 25.48 15.31
C LYS A 190 -7.03 25.89 15.91
N LEU A 191 -5.95 25.19 15.56
CA LEU A 191 -4.60 25.51 16.03
C LEU A 191 -4.18 26.94 15.67
N MET A 192 -4.43 27.32 14.42
CA MET A 192 -4.07 28.64 13.88
C MET A 192 -4.91 29.77 14.49
N LEU A 193 -6.18 29.54 14.83
CA LEU A 193 -7.05 30.56 15.43
C LEU A 193 -6.73 30.84 16.89
N MET A 194 -6.34 29.83 17.65
CA MET A 194 -6.03 30.02 19.07
C MET A 194 -4.87 31.00 19.26
N GLU A 195 -3.92 31.08 18.32
CA GLU A 195 -2.84 32.08 18.35
C GLU A 195 -3.36 33.52 18.22
N THR A 196 -4.41 33.75 17.42
CA THR A 196 -4.98 35.09 17.24
C THR A 196 -5.88 35.55 18.40
N SER A 197 -6.35 34.61 19.23
CA SER A 197 -7.38 34.87 20.25
C SER A 197 -6.87 35.49 21.56
N VAL A 198 -5.56 35.57 21.78
CA VAL A 198 -4.97 36.22 22.98
C VAL A 198 -5.27 37.73 23.05
N VAL A 199 -5.80 38.34 21.98
CA VAL A 199 -6.05 39.79 21.88
C VAL A 199 -7.54 40.17 21.96
N ILE A 200 -8.48 39.22 21.94
CA ILE A 200 -9.92 39.53 21.84
C ILE A 200 -10.68 38.89 23.01
N SER A 201 -10.56 39.47 24.20
CA SER A 201 -11.21 38.94 25.41
C SER A 201 -12.62 39.48 25.69
N ASP A 202 -13.24 40.29 24.83
CA ASP A 202 -14.38 41.12 25.30
C ASP A 202 -15.60 41.31 24.39
N VAL A 203 -15.85 40.49 23.36
CA VAL A 203 -17.01 40.73 22.48
C VAL A 203 -17.92 39.50 22.30
N SER A 204 -19.00 39.50 23.08
CA SER A 204 -20.33 38.89 22.83
C SER A 204 -20.44 37.35 22.72
N HIS A 205 -20.97 36.74 23.79
CA HIS A 205 -20.94 35.29 24.04
C HIS A 205 -21.98 34.41 23.30
N VAL A 206 -22.94 34.96 22.55
CA VAL A 206 -24.09 34.16 22.07
C VAL A 206 -24.01 33.76 20.59
N ASN A 207 -23.45 34.61 19.71
CA ASN A 207 -23.32 34.29 18.28
C ASN A 207 -22.13 33.37 17.92
N GLY A 208 -21.23 33.11 18.89
CA GLY A 208 -20.06 32.26 18.68
C GLY A 208 -20.36 30.76 18.65
N ALA A 209 -21.39 30.30 19.37
CA ALA A 209 -21.71 28.87 19.46
C ALA A 209 -22.18 28.28 18.12
N TYR A 210 -22.99 29.03 17.37
CA TYR A 210 -23.46 28.61 16.04
C TYR A 210 -22.32 28.49 15.04
N LYS A 211 -21.37 29.44 15.03
CA LYS A 211 -20.17 29.36 14.16
C LYS A 211 -19.28 28.16 14.51
N LYS A 212 -19.16 27.82 15.80
CA LYS A 212 -18.38 26.67 16.28
C LYS A 212 -18.94 25.33 15.79
N LEU A 213 -20.22 25.26 15.43
CA LEU A 213 -20.86 24.03 14.93
C LEU A 213 -21.03 24.04 13.40
N LEU A 214 -21.47 25.17 12.82
CA LEU A 214 -21.78 25.26 11.40
C LEU A 214 -20.55 25.04 10.52
N VAL A 215 -19.40 25.64 10.89
CA VAL A 215 -18.17 25.57 10.10
C VAL A 215 -17.62 24.13 10.02
N PRO A 216 -17.53 23.36 11.13
CA PRO A 216 -17.24 21.93 11.07
C PRO A 216 -18.25 21.13 10.24
N LEU A 217 -19.54 21.40 10.40
CA LEU A 217 -20.57 20.68 9.65
C LEU A 217 -20.46 20.90 8.14
N THR A 218 -20.16 22.14 7.70
CA THR A 218 -19.99 22.43 6.26
C THR A 218 -18.86 21.65 5.61
N LEU A 219 -17.85 21.23 6.37
CA LEU A 219 -16.74 20.42 5.87
C LEU A 219 -17.01 18.92 6.02
N LEU A 220 -17.60 18.50 7.14
CA LEU A 220 -17.80 17.08 7.46
C LEU A 220 -18.97 16.47 6.70
N VAL A 221 -20.05 17.22 6.46
CA VAL A 221 -21.25 16.69 5.78
C VAL A 221 -20.90 16.18 4.37
N PRO A 222 -20.20 16.94 3.50
CA PRO A 222 -19.84 16.44 2.18
C PRO A 222 -18.92 15.22 2.22
N SER A 223 -17.95 15.18 3.15
CA SER A 223 -17.09 14.01 3.32
C SER A 223 -17.88 12.76 3.73
N VAL A 224 -18.82 12.88 4.67
CA VAL A 224 -19.68 11.77 5.08
C VAL A 224 -20.60 11.35 3.94
N VAL A 225 -21.21 12.30 3.23
CA VAL A 225 -22.07 12.02 2.08
C VAL A 225 -21.30 11.29 0.99
N VAL A 226 -20.11 11.77 0.61
CA VAL A 226 -19.29 11.07 -0.38
C VAL A 226 -18.96 9.66 0.10
N LEU A 227 -18.49 9.50 1.34
CA LEU A 227 -18.16 8.18 1.90
C LEU A 227 -19.34 7.20 1.87
N LEU A 228 -20.57 7.69 2.08
CA LEU A 228 -21.80 6.88 1.97
C LEU A 228 -22.23 6.59 0.53
N LEU A 229 -21.77 7.39 -0.44
CA LEU A 229 -22.08 7.26 -1.87
C LEU A 229 -21.00 6.50 -2.66
N ILE A 230 -19.86 6.17 -2.06
CA ILE A 230 -18.85 5.33 -2.71
C ILE A 230 -19.50 3.97 -2.99
N PRO A 231 -19.55 3.53 -4.27
CA PRO A 231 -20.02 2.19 -4.58
C PRO A 231 -19.10 1.17 -3.92
N GLU A 232 -19.66 -0.02 -3.68
CA GLU A 232 -18.86 -1.16 -3.29
C GLU A 232 -17.82 -1.45 -4.39
N ALA A 233 -16.58 -1.71 -4.01
CA ALA A 233 -15.55 -2.04 -4.99
C ALA A 233 -15.89 -3.38 -5.63
N SER A 234 -15.79 -3.47 -6.96
CA SER A 234 -16.09 -4.70 -7.70
C SER A 234 -14.96 -5.69 -7.46
N PHE A 235 -15.11 -6.53 -6.43
CA PHE A 235 -14.17 -7.60 -6.18
C PHE A 235 -14.54 -8.82 -7.03
N PRO A 236 -13.54 -9.54 -7.58
CA PRO A 236 -13.78 -10.86 -8.12
C PRO A 236 -14.40 -11.76 -7.06
N ASP A 237 -15.35 -12.60 -7.46
CA ASP A 237 -15.94 -13.59 -6.57
C ASP A 237 -14.94 -14.73 -6.31
N TYR A 238 -14.14 -14.58 -5.26
CA TYR A 238 -13.24 -15.64 -4.84
C TYR A 238 -13.98 -16.76 -4.09
N PRO A 239 -13.62 -18.04 -4.30
CA PRO A 239 -14.21 -19.15 -3.56
C PRO A 239 -14.03 -19.05 -2.05
N PHE A 240 -14.88 -19.75 -1.31
CA PHE A 240 -14.75 -19.85 0.14
C PHE A 240 -13.38 -20.44 0.52
N LEU A 241 -12.65 -19.78 1.45
CA LEU A 241 -11.28 -20.11 1.89
C LEU A 241 -10.15 -19.82 0.88
N SER A 242 -10.44 -19.20 -0.26
CA SER A 242 -9.42 -18.58 -1.11
C SER A 242 -8.58 -17.58 -0.32
N ARG A 243 -7.32 -17.35 -0.69
CA ARG A 243 -6.47 -16.29 -0.11
C ARG A 243 -5.73 -15.56 -1.21
N VAL A 244 -5.68 -14.22 -1.16
CA VAL A 244 -5.01 -13.42 -2.20
C VAL A 244 -3.75 -12.72 -1.69
N VAL A 245 -3.44 -12.86 -0.40
CA VAL A 245 -2.17 -12.47 0.20
C VAL A 245 -1.56 -13.62 0.99
N SER A 246 -0.25 -13.54 1.19
CA SER A 246 0.48 -14.47 2.04
C SER A 246 -0.01 -14.40 3.49
N ASP A 247 -0.23 -15.58 4.07
CA ASP A 247 -0.44 -15.81 5.50
C ASP A 247 0.86 -15.41 6.22
N ASP A 248 0.86 -14.22 6.80
CA ASP A 248 1.90 -13.64 7.65
C ASP A 248 1.94 -14.29 9.06
N ASN A 249 1.33 -15.47 9.19
CA ASN A 249 0.99 -16.18 10.43
C ASN A 249 -0.16 -15.55 11.23
N ILE A 250 -0.87 -14.56 10.68
CA ILE A 250 -2.19 -14.21 11.18
C ILE A 250 -3.20 -15.06 10.42
N LYS A 251 -3.95 -15.91 11.14
CA LYS A 251 -5.08 -16.68 10.56
C LYS A 251 -6.06 -15.73 9.88
N GLY A 252 -5.89 -15.54 8.57
CA GLY A 252 -6.63 -14.59 7.75
C GLY A 252 -8.04 -15.09 7.52
N VAL A 253 -8.97 -14.69 8.38
CA VAL A 253 -10.39 -14.74 8.01
C VAL A 253 -10.65 -13.54 7.10
N ILE A 254 -10.84 -13.82 5.81
CA ILE A 254 -11.15 -12.82 4.78
C ILE A 254 -12.53 -12.20 5.00
N ARG A 255 -13.37 -12.84 5.80
CA ARG A 255 -14.65 -12.32 6.24
C ARG A 255 -14.56 -11.74 7.65
N PRO A 256 -15.28 -10.65 7.95
CA PRO A 256 -15.44 -10.22 9.33
C PRO A 256 -15.99 -11.37 10.18
N LEU A 257 -15.55 -11.46 11.44
CA LEU A 257 -16.02 -12.47 12.41
C LEU A 257 -17.55 -12.43 12.62
N ILE A 258 -18.20 -11.33 12.25
CA ILE A 258 -19.63 -11.08 12.36
C ILE A 258 -20.10 -10.34 11.10
N GLY A 259 -21.09 -10.88 10.39
CA GLY A 259 -21.73 -10.25 9.22
C GLY A 259 -21.47 -10.95 7.88
N VAL A 260 -22.26 -10.59 6.86
CA VAL A 260 -22.23 -11.19 5.51
C VAL A 260 -21.28 -10.45 4.56
N SER A 261 -20.39 -9.61 5.10
CA SER A 261 -19.71 -8.54 4.35
C SER A 261 -18.53 -9.01 3.47
N PRO A 262 -18.23 -8.22 2.41
CA PRO A 262 -17.22 -8.50 1.39
C PRO A 262 -15.80 -8.65 1.98
N PRO A 263 -14.88 -9.28 1.22
CA PRO A 263 -13.49 -9.45 1.61
C PRO A 263 -12.89 -8.11 2.04
N LEU A 264 -12.23 -8.10 3.20
CA LEU A 264 -11.53 -6.90 3.67
C LEU A 264 -10.50 -6.47 2.62
N PRO A 265 -10.41 -5.18 2.28
CA PRO A 265 -9.28 -4.68 1.54
C PRO A 265 -7.99 -5.00 2.29
N ILE A 266 -7.03 -5.57 1.57
CA ILE A 266 -5.91 -6.23 2.21
C ILE A 266 -4.73 -5.28 2.25
N ILE A 267 -4.42 -4.79 3.44
CA ILE A 267 -3.14 -4.11 3.64
C ILE A 267 -2.04 -5.16 3.82
N GLU A 268 -0.99 -5.05 3.01
CA GLU A 268 0.29 -5.71 3.27
C GLU A 268 1.07 -5.00 4.38
N ARG A 269 0.77 -5.34 5.63
CA ARG A 269 1.43 -4.72 6.78
C ARG A 269 2.94 -4.96 6.86
N PRO A 270 3.47 -6.17 6.56
CA PRO A 270 4.92 -6.38 6.51
C PRO A 270 5.61 -5.43 5.54
N TRP A 271 4.96 -5.09 4.42
CA TRP A 271 5.48 -4.10 3.48
C TRP A 271 5.51 -2.71 4.11
N ILE A 272 4.41 -2.26 4.74
CA ILE A 272 4.41 -0.96 5.46
C ILE A 272 5.47 -0.90 6.54
N GLN A 273 5.68 -1.99 7.28
CA GLN A 273 6.76 -2.05 8.26
C GLN A 273 8.12 -1.97 7.59
N ALA A 274 8.37 -2.77 6.55
CA ALA A 274 9.65 -2.72 5.83
C ALA A 274 9.97 -1.31 5.31
N GLU A 275 8.98 -0.66 4.69
CA GLU A 275 9.19 0.63 4.01
C GLU A 275 9.12 1.83 4.96
N TYR A 276 8.16 1.85 5.89
CA TYR A 276 7.91 3.02 6.74
C TYR A 276 8.50 2.90 8.14
N PHE A 277 9.13 1.78 8.53
CA PHE A 277 9.63 1.64 9.91
C PHE A 277 10.64 2.71 10.30
N TYR A 278 11.70 2.89 9.52
CA TYR A 278 12.73 3.89 9.82
C TYR A 278 12.19 5.33 9.72
N PRO A 279 11.46 5.72 8.65
CA PRO A 279 10.85 7.03 8.56
C PRO A 279 9.92 7.33 9.74
N ALA A 280 9.08 6.36 10.13
CA ALA A 280 8.11 6.52 11.21
C ALA A 280 8.80 6.62 12.56
N LEU A 281 9.81 5.80 12.82
CA LEU A 281 10.60 5.87 14.05
C LEU A 281 11.30 7.23 14.18
N LEU A 282 11.97 7.68 13.13
CA LEU A 282 12.67 8.96 13.11
C LEU A 282 11.72 10.15 13.31
N SER A 283 10.57 10.13 12.62
CA SER A 283 9.54 11.16 12.77
C SER A 283 8.90 11.14 14.15
N CYS A 284 8.65 9.95 14.71
CA CYS A 284 8.15 9.79 16.07
C CYS A 284 9.13 10.39 17.09
N LEU A 285 10.43 10.11 16.99
CA LEU A 285 11.44 10.68 17.88
C LEU A 285 11.50 12.21 17.76
N SER A 286 11.40 12.75 16.55
CA SER A 286 11.34 14.20 16.32
C SER A 286 10.09 14.86 16.91
N LEU A 287 8.93 14.21 16.78
CA LEU A 287 7.68 14.69 17.39
C LEU A 287 7.73 14.64 18.92
N LEU A 288 8.34 13.60 19.49
CA LEU A 288 8.54 13.52 20.95
C LEU A 288 9.50 14.60 21.45
N ALA A 289 10.58 14.87 20.72
CA ALA A 289 11.50 15.97 21.02
C ALA A 289 10.78 17.33 20.93
N LEU A 290 9.97 17.53 19.88
CA LEU A 290 9.13 18.72 19.74
C LEU A 290 8.16 18.88 20.91
N ALA A 291 7.46 17.81 21.27
CA ALA A 291 6.54 17.78 22.40
C ALA A 291 7.26 18.19 23.70
N PHE A 292 8.48 17.68 23.93
CA PHE A 292 9.29 18.07 25.08
C PHE A 292 9.65 19.56 25.09
N VAL A 293 10.09 20.11 23.95
CA VAL A 293 10.38 21.55 23.83
C VAL A 293 9.13 22.41 24.06
N CYS A 294 7.97 21.95 23.60
CA CYS A 294 6.69 22.63 23.82
C CYS A 294 6.30 22.69 25.31
N VAL A 295 6.56 21.62 26.07
CA VAL A 295 6.30 21.56 27.52
C VAL A 295 7.19 22.53 28.28
N ASP A 296 8.49 22.59 27.95
CA ASP A 296 9.46 23.45 28.62
C ASP A 296 9.11 24.94 28.50
N ARG A 297 8.58 25.35 27.35
CA ARG A 297 8.32 26.77 27.05
C ARG A 297 7.08 27.38 27.71
N LYS A 298 6.27 26.63 28.47
CA LYS A 298 5.08 27.10 29.25
C LYS A 298 4.09 28.05 28.53
N ASP A 299 4.13 28.16 27.22
CA ASP A 299 3.22 28.99 26.43
C ASP A 299 1.99 28.15 26.02
N ASN A 300 0.79 28.69 26.23
CA ASN A 300 -0.47 28.03 25.87
C ASN A 300 -0.52 27.64 24.39
N ALA A 301 0.08 28.44 23.50
CA ALA A 301 0.14 28.11 22.08
C ALA A 301 0.97 26.85 21.80
N ASN A 302 1.94 26.50 22.67
CA ASN A 302 2.76 25.31 22.53
C ASN A 302 2.07 24.04 23.06
N SER A 303 1.08 24.17 23.94
CA SER A 303 0.32 23.02 24.47
C SER A 303 -0.42 22.23 23.39
N ASN A 304 -0.92 22.90 22.35
CA ASN A 304 -1.61 22.20 21.28
C ASN A 304 -0.65 21.47 20.33
N PHE A 305 0.51 22.05 20.03
CA PHE A 305 1.57 21.35 19.29
C PHE A 305 2.05 20.12 20.06
N TYR A 306 2.10 20.19 21.38
CA TYR A 306 2.39 19.03 22.22
C TYR A 306 1.38 17.90 22.03
N TYR A 307 0.07 18.17 22.17
CA TYR A 307 -0.96 17.13 22.00
C TYR A 307 -1.00 16.57 20.58
N LEU A 308 -0.87 17.43 19.57
CA LEU A 308 -0.82 16.99 18.18
C LEU A 308 0.42 16.13 17.91
N SER A 309 1.59 16.52 18.41
CA SER A 309 2.82 15.75 18.22
C SER A 309 2.74 14.40 18.91
N LEU A 310 2.17 14.32 20.11
CA LEU A 310 1.92 13.05 20.79
C LEU A 310 0.93 12.17 20.04
N PHE A 311 -0.16 12.75 19.53
CA PHE A 311 -1.15 12.01 18.74
C PHE A 311 -0.53 11.43 17.47
N LEU A 312 0.21 12.24 16.71
CA LEU A 312 0.87 11.78 15.48
C LEU A 312 1.97 10.75 15.76
N ALA A 313 2.76 10.95 16.82
CA ALA A 313 3.76 9.96 17.26
C ALA A 313 3.08 8.64 17.63
N PHE A 314 1.96 8.69 18.35
CA PHE A 314 1.17 7.51 18.70
C PHE A 314 0.63 6.81 17.44
N CYS A 315 0.07 7.54 16.47
CA CYS A 315 -0.37 6.97 15.20
C CYS A 315 0.76 6.25 14.45
N LEU A 316 1.97 6.84 14.38
CA LEU A 316 3.15 6.22 13.78
C LEU A 316 3.54 4.93 14.48
N LEU A 317 3.57 4.94 15.82
CA LEU A 317 3.93 3.77 16.61
C LEU A 317 2.90 2.66 16.46
N LEU A 318 1.60 2.98 16.44
CA LEU A 318 0.53 1.98 16.32
C LEU A 318 0.57 1.23 14.99
N ASP A 319 0.99 1.88 13.91
CA ASP A 319 0.98 1.23 12.60
C ASP A 319 2.22 0.35 12.40
N VAL A 320 3.38 0.86 12.83
CA VAL A 320 4.68 0.27 12.53
C VAL A 320 5.17 -0.72 13.58
N LEU A 321 4.99 -0.45 14.88
CA LEU A 321 5.64 -1.25 15.93
C LEU A 321 4.95 -2.57 16.30
N PRO A 322 3.61 -2.67 16.39
CA PRO A 322 2.99 -3.89 16.88
C PRO A 322 3.37 -5.08 16.01
N PRO A 323 3.57 -6.28 16.57
CA PRO A 323 3.64 -7.49 15.77
C PRO A 323 2.33 -7.67 15.00
N ASP A 324 2.41 -8.31 13.83
CA ASP A 324 1.26 -8.58 12.96
C ASP A 324 0.09 -9.24 13.70
N SER A 325 0.39 -10.20 14.57
CA SER A 325 -0.59 -10.84 15.44
C SER A 325 -1.42 -9.86 16.28
N PHE A 326 -0.79 -8.80 16.80
CA PHE A 326 -1.48 -7.79 17.61
C PHE A 326 -2.24 -6.77 16.77
N ALA A 327 -1.75 -6.43 15.57
CA ALA A 327 -2.42 -5.46 14.71
C ALA A 327 -3.83 -5.87 14.31
N SER A 328 -4.06 -7.17 14.14
CA SER A 328 -5.38 -7.74 13.81
C SER A 328 -6.49 -7.44 14.82
N ILE A 329 -6.14 -7.08 16.06
CA ILE A 329 -7.07 -6.77 17.15
C ILE A 329 -6.99 -5.31 17.61
N MET A 330 -6.21 -4.47 16.92
CA MET A 330 -6.10 -3.06 17.29
C MET A 330 -7.40 -2.32 16.99
N PRO A 331 -7.75 -1.28 17.78
CA PRO A 331 -9.00 -0.54 17.60
C PRO A 331 -9.16 0.05 16.20
N LEU A 332 -8.08 0.57 15.59
CA LEU A 332 -8.11 1.10 14.22
C LEU A 332 -8.36 0.01 13.18
N TYR A 333 -7.77 -1.17 13.35
CA TYR A 333 -8.06 -2.34 12.52
C TYR A 333 -9.49 -2.85 12.73
N SER A 334 -9.98 -2.79 13.96
CA SER A 334 -11.34 -3.19 14.30
C SER A 334 -12.38 -2.20 13.76
N LEU A 335 -12.06 -0.91 13.70
CA LEU A 335 -12.95 0.13 13.17
C LEU A 335 -13.17 -0.03 11.66
N SER A 336 -12.15 -0.35 10.87
CA SER A 336 -12.32 -0.61 9.44
C SER A 336 -13.18 -1.84 9.17
N ARG A 337 -13.18 -2.83 10.08
CA ARG A 337 -14.06 -4.00 10.01
C ARG A 337 -15.53 -3.70 10.31
N ILE A 338 -15.81 -2.58 11.00
CA ILE A 338 -17.17 -2.24 11.47
C ILE A 338 -17.89 -1.32 10.49
N ILE A 339 -17.16 -0.42 9.82
CA ILE A 339 -17.78 0.53 8.89
C ILE A 339 -17.76 -0.08 7.48
N PRO A 340 -18.92 -0.40 6.89
CA PRO A 340 -18.99 -0.97 5.54
C PRO A 340 -18.26 -0.08 4.53
N ASN A 341 -17.59 -0.68 3.56
CA ASN A 341 -16.84 0.02 2.51
C ASN A 341 -15.69 0.91 3.02
N THR A 342 -15.34 0.87 4.32
CA THR A 342 -14.14 1.57 4.79
C THR A 342 -12.92 0.70 4.60
N PHE A 343 -11.97 1.27 3.89
CA PHE A 343 -10.66 0.70 3.71
C PHE A 343 -9.82 0.94 4.98
N LEU A 344 -9.08 -0.09 5.42
CA LEU A 344 -8.08 0.11 6.46
C LEU A 344 -6.96 0.91 5.83
N PHE A 345 -6.61 2.08 6.35
CA PHE A 345 -5.47 2.84 5.86
C PHE A 345 -4.24 2.59 6.72
N PRO A 346 -3.05 2.49 6.11
CA PRO A 346 -1.83 2.64 6.87
C PRO A 346 -1.80 4.06 7.42
N LEU A 347 -1.80 4.19 8.74
CA LEU A 347 -1.70 5.49 9.40
C LEU A 347 -0.30 6.09 9.24
N ALA A 348 0.73 5.25 9.02
CA ALA A 348 2.10 5.68 8.95
C ALA A 348 2.34 6.73 7.84
N PRO A 349 1.95 6.51 6.57
CA PRO A 349 2.00 7.53 5.53
C PRO A 349 1.42 8.88 5.93
N PHE A 350 0.18 8.89 6.42
CA PHE A 350 -0.51 10.13 6.80
C PHE A 350 0.15 10.81 8.00
N ALA A 351 0.45 10.04 9.04
CA ALA A 351 1.07 10.57 10.24
C ALA A 351 2.49 11.08 9.96
N LEU A 352 3.23 10.47 9.02
CA LEU A 352 4.52 10.97 8.53
C LEU A 352 4.34 12.35 7.92
N VAL A 353 3.44 12.48 6.94
CA VAL A 353 3.17 13.77 6.29
C VAL A 353 2.78 14.84 7.29
N PHE A 354 1.84 14.52 8.17
CA PHE A 354 1.39 15.45 9.17
C PHE A 354 2.48 15.80 10.17
N SER A 355 3.37 14.86 10.48
CA SER A 355 4.54 15.14 11.31
C SER A 355 5.47 16.17 10.64
N PHE A 356 5.75 16.03 9.34
CA PHE A 356 6.56 16.98 8.58
C PHE A 356 5.92 18.36 8.56
N PHE A 357 4.62 18.41 8.29
CA PHE A 357 3.87 19.65 8.28
C PHE A 357 3.93 20.34 9.66
N CYS A 358 3.73 19.59 10.74
CA CYS A 358 3.83 20.10 12.11
C CYS A 358 5.23 20.63 12.44
N LEU A 359 6.28 19.88 12.07
CA LEU A 359 7.67 20.28 12.28
C LEU A 359 8.01 21.55 11.49
N LEU A 360 7.56 21.67 10.25
CA LEU A 360 7.75 22.87 9.42
C LEU A 360 7.07 24.10 10.03
N LEU A 361 5.81 23.98 10.44
CA LEU A 361 5.08 25.07 11.10
C LEU A 361 5.78 25.50 12.40
N PHE A 362 6.24 24.54 13.20
CA PHE A 362 7.01 24.85 14.40
C PHE A 362 8.35 25.54 14.07
N ALA A 363 9.07 25.09 13.04
CA ALA A 363 10.32 25.71 12.60
C ALA A 363 10.14 27.16 12.17
N GLN A 364 9.09 27.43 11.40
CA GLN A 364 8.71 28.78 10.98
C GLN A 364 8.47 29.67 12.20
N LYS A 365 7.71 29.18 13.19
CA LYS A 365 7.43 29.90 14.44
C LYS A 365 8.69 30.14 15.27
N ALA A 366 9.62 29.19 15.31
CA ALA A 366 10.83 29.28 16.14
C ALA A 366 11.89 30.26 15.59
N GLY A 367 11.77 30.76 14.36
CA GLY A 367 12.61 31.81 13.75
C GLY A 367 14.07 31.44 13.45
N ARG A 368 14.69 30.55 14.24
CA ARG A 368 16.06 30.03 14.07
C ARG A 368 16.12 28.50 13.87
N GLY A 369 14.98 27.81 14.00
CA GLY A 369 14.88 26.33 13.89
C GLY A 369 14.89 25.79 12.45
N TYR A 370 14.87 26.68 11.46
CA TYR A 370 14.76 26.32 10.05
C TYR A 370 15.94 25.45 9.58
N ALA A 371 17.17 25.73 10.04
CA ALA A 371 18.35 24.92 9.72
C ALA A 371 18.27 23.50 10.29
N GLY A 372 17.67 23.33 11.48
CA GLY A 372 17.47 22.02 12.10
C GLY A 372 16.42 21.19 11.38
N VAL A 373 15.32 21.80 10.95
CA VAL A 373 14.28 21.11 10.15
C VAL A 373 14.77 20.80 8.75
N LEU A 374 15.58 21.67 8.14
CA LEU A 374 16.20 21.42 6.84
C LEU A 374 17.27 20.33 6.93
N LEU A 375 18.06 20.29 8.01
CA LEU A 375 18.99 19.19 8.28
C LEU A 375 18.25 17.88 8.55
N PHE A 376 17.17 17.91 9.32
CA PHE A 376 16.30 16.75 9.53
C PHE A 376 15.73 16.24 8.21
N LEU A 377 15.24 17.14 7.36
CA LEU A 377 14.75 16.82 6.02
C LEU A 377 15.83 16.20 5.13
N VAL A 378 17.05 16.73 5.16
CA VAL A 378 18.19 16.18 4.41
C VAL A 378 18.58 14.82 4.95
N LEU A 379 18.69 14.64 6.27
CA LEU A 379 19.00 13.35 6.89
C LEU A 379 17.90 12.32 6.65
N PHE A 380 16.64 12.76 6.63
CA PHE A 380 15.48 11.94 6.33
C PHE A 380 15.47 11.50 4.86
N VAL A 381 15.68 12.42 3.92
CA VAL A 381 15.78 12.11 2.48
C VAL A 381 17.01 11.24 2.18
N CYS A 382 18.15 11.48 2.83
CA CYS A 382 19.34 10.66 2.67
C CYS A 382 19.24 9.28 3.35
N GLY A 383 18.33 9.12 4.32
CA GLY A 383 18.08 7.86 5.02
C GLY A 383 16.99 7.00 4.38
N LEU A 384 16.26 7.53 3.39
CA LEU A 384 15.31 6.78 2.59
C LEU A 384 16.09 6.07 1.47
N GLU A 385 16.40 4.78 1.67
CA GLU A 385 16.46 3.88 0.51
C GLU A 385 15.07 3.93 -0.14
N ASN A 386 15.01 4.25 -1.43
CA ASN A 386 13.80 4.63 -2.15
C ASN A 386 12.68 3.59 -1.94
N PRO A 387 11.68 3.85 -1.06
CA PRO A 387 10.88 2.79 -0.44
C PRO A 387 9.73 2.26 -1.33
N GLY A 388 9.90 2.27 -2.65
CA GLY A 388 8.74 2.06 -3.55
C GLY A 388 9.04 1.59 -4.95
N LEU A 389 10.29 1.34 -5.32
CA LEU A 389 10.63 0.98 -6.70
C LEU A 389 11.32 -0.39 -6.84
N GLY A 390 11.43 -1.14 -5.74
CA GLY A 390 12.00 -2.49 -5.74
C GLY A 390 11.05 -3.57 -6.24
N GLY A 391 9.78 -3.24 -6.51
CA GLY A 391 8.88 -4.17 -7.20
C GLY A 391 9.44 -4.42 -8.60
N LYS A 392 9.52 -5.69 -9.03
CA LYS A 392 9.80 -6.00 -10.44
C LYS A 392 8.77 -5.25 -11.28
N GLU A 393 9.20 -4.18 -11.95
CA GLU A 393 8.34 -3.47 -12.89
C GLU A 393 8.04 -4.43 -14.03
N PHE A 394 6.75 -4.74 -14.18
CA PHE A 394 6.28 -5.46 -15.33
C PHE A 394 6.23 -4.48 -16.50
N SER A 395 6.74 -4.86 -17.66
CA SER A 395 6.54 -4.08 -18.88
C SER A 395 5.10 -4.25 -19.34
N SER A 396 4.35 -3.14 -19.41
CA SER A 396 2.96 -3.11 -19.83
C SER A 396 2.75 -3.59 -21.26
N ASP A 397 3.78 -3.42 -22.10
CA ASP A 397 3.74 -3.68 -23.55
C ASP A 397 3.44 -5.15 -23.90
N GLU A 398 3.60 -6.06 -22.93
CA GLU A 398 3.40 -7.49 -23.13
C GLU A 398 2.03 -8.02 -22.66
N LEU A 399 1.14 -7.16 -22.15
CA LEU A 399 -0.14 -7.57 -21.55
C LEU A 399 -1.35 -6.97 -22.27
N THR A 400 -2.42 -7.75 -22.38
CA THR A 400 -3.71 -7.25 -22.87
C THR A 400 -4.44 -6.40 -21.81
N SER A 401 -5.42 -5.59 -22.21
CA SER A 401 -6.25 -4.80 -21.28
C SER A 401 -6.86 -5.65 -20.15
N ASP A 402 -7.30 -6.86 -20.49
CA ASP A 402 -7.92 -7.80 -19.57
C ASP A 402 -6.87 -8.32 -18.57
N GLN A 403 -5.65 -8.58 -19.03
CA GLN A 403 -4.54 -9.01 -18.17
C GLN A 403 -4.04 -7.88 -17.26
N ILE A 404 -4.08 -6.63 -17.73
CA ILE A 404 -3.80 -5.46 -16.88
C ILE A 404 -4.84 -5.36 -15.75
N SER A 405 -6.09 -5.76 -15.98
CA SER A 405 -7.11 -5.77 -14.91
C SER A 405 -6.76 -6.74 -13.78
N LEU A 406 -6.10 -7.86 -14.10
CA LEU A 406 -5.58 -8.81 -13.11
C LEU A 406 -4.44 -8.21 -12.28
N LEU A 407 -3.60 -7.36 -12.88
CA LEU A 407 -2.55 -6.62 -12.16
C LEU A 407 -3.12 -5.54 -11.23
N VAL A 408 -4.30 -5.01 -11.56
CA VAL A 408 -5.03 -4.02 -10.76
C VAL A 408 -6.08 -4.72 -9.90
N SER A 409 -5.75 -5.88 -9.33
CA SER A 409 -6.64 -6.65 -8.47
C SER A 409 -5.95 -7.07 -7.16
N PRO A 410 -6.70 -7.59 -6.17
CA PRO A 410 -6.10 -8.19 -4.97
C PRO A 410 -5.09 -9.32 -5.26
N SER A 411 -5.16 -9.95 -6.45
CA SER A 411 -4.22 -10.96 -6.93
C SER A 411 -2.86 -10.42 -7.34
N SER A 412 -2.70 -9.09 -7.43
CA SER A 412 -1.48 -8.42 -7.89
C SER A 412 -0.23 -8.91 -7.14
N LYS A 413 -0.35 -9.15 -5.83
CA LYS A 413 0.72 -9.72 -5.01
C LYS A 413 1.13 -11.11 -5.49
N ILE A 414 0.17 -12.01 -5.72
CA ILE A 414 0.45 -13.38 -6.18
C ILE A 414 1.20 -13.34 -7.51
N ILE A 415 0.78 -12.46 -8.41
CA ILE A 415 1.42 -12.26 -9.71
C ILE A 415 2.83 -11.67 -9.53
N ARG A 416 3.03 -10.72 -8.62
CA ARG A 416 4.35 -10.14 -8.32
C ARG A 416 5.31 -11.18 -7.74
N ASP A 417 4.83 -11.99 -6.80
CA ASP A 417 5.64 -12.95 -6.05
C ASP A 417 5.99 -14.18 -6.91
N ASN A 418 5.16 -14.54 -7.88
CA ASN A 418 5.37 -15.72 -8.72
C ASN A 418 5.74 -15.40 -10.18
N GLY A 419 5.48 -14.19 -10.67
CA GLY A 419 5.77 -13.74 -12.04
C GLY A 419 4.53 -13.68 -12.95
N LEU A 420 4.70 -12.99 -14.10
CA LEU A 420 3.64 -12.79 -15.10
C LEU A 420 3.20 -14.06 -15.81
N PHE A 421 3.98 -15.14 -15.73
CA PHE A 421 3.64 -16.40 -16.40
C PHE A 421 2.29 -16.95 -15.89
N LEU A 422 1.90 -16.65 -14.63
CA LEU A 422 0.59 -17.02 -14.09
C LEU A 422 -0.56 -16.51 -14.96
N ILE A 423 -0.42 -15.31 -15.51
CA ILE A 423 -1.44 -14.68 -16.35
C ILE A 423 -1.30 -15.16 -17.80
N ARG A 424 -0.07 -15.26 -18.30
CA ARG A 424 0.21 -15.63 -19.71
C ARG A 424 -0.16 -17.07 -20.00
N GLU A 425 0.08 -17.94 -19.04
CA GLU A 425 -0.04 -19.40 -19.20
C GLU A 425 -1.13 -19.97 -18.32
N GLN A 426 -2.16 -19.18 -17.98
CA GLN A 426 -3.28 -19.61 -17.16
C GLN A 426 -3.91 -20.93 -17.67
N GLN A 427 -4.02 -21.08 -19.00
CA GLN A 427 -4.54 -22.31 -19.61
C GLN A 427 -3.72 -23.56 -19.23
N ARG A 428 -2.40 -23.43 -19.05
CA ARG A 428 -1.49 -24.52 -18.72
C ARG A 428 -1.83 -25.19 -17.38
N PHE A 429 -2.37 -24.41 -16.43
CA PHE A 429 -2.82 -24.91 -15.13
C PHE A 429 -4.03 -25.84 -15.25
N SER A 430 -4.86 -25.64 -16.28
CA SER A 430 -6.06 -26.45 -16.51
C SER A 430 -5.83 -27.63 -17.46
N THR A 431 -4.83 -27.54 -18.35
CA THR A 431 -4.58 -28.56 -19.38
C THR A 431 -3.48 -29.55 -19.02
N SER A 432 -2.62 -29.25 -18.04
CA SER A 432 -1.57 -30.19 -17.63
C SER A 432 -2.14 -31.47 -17.02
N GLU A 433 -1.62 -32.63 -17.41
CA GLU A 433 -2.02 -33.92 -16.86
C GLU A 433 -1.26 -34.19 -15.56
N ARG A 434 -1.99 -34.59 -14.49
CA ARG A 434 -1.37 -34.99 -13.22
C ARG A 434 -0.97 -36.47 -13.27
N LYS A 435 0.32 -36.77 -13.21
CA LYS A 435 0.86 -38.14 -13.16
C LYS A 435 1.63 -38.38 -11.88
N LEU A 436 1.29 -39.46 -11.15
CA LEU A 436 2.05 -39.88 -9.97
C LEU A 436 3.45 -40.34 -10.35
N LEU A 437 4.42 -40.12 -9.47
CA LEU A 437 5.81 -40.54 -9.68
C LEU A 437 5.94 -42.06 -9.86
N ALA A 438 5.04 -42.84 -9.25
CA ALA A 438 4.92 -44.28 -9.45
C ALA A 438 4.75 -44.72 -10.92
N ALA A 439 4.28 -43.82 -11.80
CA ALA A 439 4.16 -44.10 -13.24
C ALA A 439 5.51 -44.10 -13.98
N TYR A 440 6.58 -43.63 -13.34
CA TYR A 440 7.92 -43.51 -13.92
C TYR A 440 8.90 -44.45 -13.21
N PRO A 441 9.82 -45.13 -13.93
CA PRO A 441 10.92 -45.81 -13.27
C PRO A 441 11.83 -44.78 -12.60
N HIS A 442 11.99 -44.90 -11.28
CA HIS A 442 12.71 -43.92 -10.48
C HIS A 442 13.38 -44.55 -9.26
N ARG A 443 14.32 -43.80 -8.68
CA ARG A 443 14.88 -44.01 -7.34
C ARG A 443 14.58 -42.78 -6.51
N ILE A 444 14.15 -42.98 -5.27
CA ILE A 444 13.81 -41.89 -4.34
C ILE A 444 14.61 -42.02 -3.05
N THR A 445 15.14 -40.90 -2.58
CA THR A 445 15.91 -40.81 -1.33
C THR A 445 15.46 -39.56 -0.56
N SER A 446 15.84 -39.48 0.70
CA SER A 446 15.49 -38.34 1.55
C SER A 446 16.58 -38.02 2.57
N SER A 447 16.48 -36.85 3.19
CA SER A 447 17.41 -36.38 4.24
C SER A 447 17.43 -37.21 5.56
N ASN A 448 16.45 -38.08 5.80
CA ASN A 448 16.34 -38.93 6.99
C ASN A 448 17.33 -40.13 6.93
N GLN A 449 17.92 -40.56 8.05
CA GLN A 449 18.86 -41.69 8.15
C GLN A 449 18.32 -43.05 7.65
N MET A 450 16.99 -43.25 7.51
CA MET A 450 16.38 -44.43 6.86
C MET A 450 15.97 -44.15 5.38
N SER A 451 16.76 -43.30 4.71
CA SER A 451 16.40 -42.47 3.56
C SER A 451 15.64 -43.13 2.43
N GLU A 452 15.94 -44.38 2.07
CA GLU A 452 15.39 -45.04 0.87
C GLU A 452 14.10 -45.82 1.17
N ILE A 453 14.02 -46.51 2.32
CA ILE A 453 12.83 -47.29 2.69
C ILE A 453 11.66 -46.36 3.01
N THR A 454 11.90 -45.31 3.77
CA THR A 454 10.84 -44.36 4.14
C THR A 454 10.50 -43.40 3.00
N ALA A 455 11.45 -43.06 2.12
CA ALA A 455 11.14 -42.19 0.98
C ALA A 455 10.31 -42.91 -0.08
N LYS A 456 10.45 -44.23 -0.22
CA LYS A 456 9.63 -45.03 -1.15
C LYS A 456 8.12 -44.91 -0.86
N ALA A 457 7.75 -44.65 0.39
CA ALA A 457 6.37 -44.39 0.79
C ALA A 457 5.81 -43.05 0.29
N ALA A 458 6.62 -42.22 -0.39
CA ALA A 458 6.18 -41.01 -1.08
C ALA A 458 5.99 -41.24 -2.60
N SER A 459 6.11 -42.48 -3.07
CA SER A 459 6.06 -42.82 -4.50
C SER A 459 5.59 -44.25 -4.77
N ASP A 460 4.89 -44.87 -3.83
CA ASP A 460 4.43 -46.26 -3.92
C ASP A 460 3.00 -46.39 -4.46
N GLY A 461 2.34 -45.28 -4.78
CA GLY A 461 0.98 -45.20 -5.28
C GLY A 461 -0.09 -45.43 -4.21
N ASN A 462 0.26 -45.36 -2.92
CA ASN A 462 -0.62 -45.65 -1.81
C ASN A 462 -0.78 -44.46 -0.86
N MET A 463 -1.94 -43.79 -0.92
CA MET A 463 -2.27 -42.64 -0.09
C MET A 463 -2.37 -42.92 1.43
N GLU A 464 -2.32 -44.20 1.84
CA GLU A 464 -2.30 -44.62 3.25
C GLU A 464 -0.90 -44.73 3.85
N THR A 465 0.14 -44.62 3.02
CA THR A 465 1.55 -44.55 3.41
C THR A 465 2.09 -43.14 3.21
N ARG A 466 3.19 -42.81 3.91
CA ARG A 466 3.85 -41.52 3.76
C ARG A 466 5.31 -41.56 4.11
N TRP A 467 6.07 -40.67 3.48
CA TRP A 467 7.30 -40.14 4.03
C TRP A 467 6.99 -39.01 5.02
N SER A 468 7.74 -38.91 6.11
CA SER A 468 7.66 -37.79 7.07
C SER A 468 9.05 -37.52 7.63
N THR A 469 9.27 -36.27 8.05
CA THR A 469 10.48 -35.86 8.79
C THR A 469 10.54 -36.44 10.21
N THR A 470 9.50 -37.16 10.66
CA THR A 470 9.38 -37.93 11.91
C THR A 470 9.43 -37.12 13.22
N SER A 471 9.84 -35.86 13.21
CA SER A 471 9.59 -34.93 14.31
C SER A 471 9.43 -33.50 13.81
N GLY A 472 8.44 -32.77 14.32
CA GLY A 472 8.17 -31.37 13.96
C GLY A 472 9.27 -30.38 14.37
N MET A 473 10.34 -30.84 15.04
CA MET A 473 11.45 -30.01 15.52
C MET A 473 12.81 -30.37 14.91
N VAL A 474 12.89 -31.21 13.87
CA VAL A 474 14.19 -31.42 13.21
C VAL A 474 14.64 -30.09 12.60
N GLY A 475 15.73 -29.53 13.13
CA GLY A 475 16.39 -28.38 12.54
C GLY A 475 17.07 -28.76 11.22
N GLY A 476 17.06 -27.85 10.24
CA GLY A 476 17.72 -28.01 8.94
C GLY A 476 16.76 -28.15 7.76
N ARG A 477 17.29 -28.05 6.54
CA ARG A 477 16.54 -28.23 5.29
C ARG A 477 16.29 -29.71 5.03
N GLN A 478 15.08 -30.16 5.31
CA GLN A 478 14.64 -31.52 4.98
C GLN A 478 14.40 -31.60 3.47
N TRP A 479 14.66 -32.75 2.85
CA TRP A 479 14.48 -32.90 1.40
C TRP A 479 14.09 -34.32 0.99
N ILE A 480 13.44 -34.39 -0.17
CA ILE A 480 13.20 -35.59 -0.97
C ILE A 480 13.94 -35.40 -2.31
N GLN A 481 14.70 -36.40 -2.73
CA GLN A 481 15.44 -36.40 -3.99
C GLN A 481 14.97 -37.56 -4.85
N ILE A 482 14.70 -37.26 -6.11
CA ILE A 482 14.18 -38.17 -7.12
C ILE A 482 15.20 -38.27 -8.24
N GLU A 483 15.56 -39.49 -8.59
CA GLU A 483 16.40 -39.85 -9.74
C GLU A 483 15.53 -40.66 -10.70
N LEU A 484 15.18 -40.05 -11.84
CA LEU A 484 14.43 -40.72 -12.90
C LEU A 484 15.38 -41.56 -13.76
N ALA A 485 14.90 -42.72 -14.22
CA ALA A 485 15.69 -43.57 -15.11
C ALA A 485 15.97 -42.88 -16.46
N GLU A 486 15.00 -42.09 -16.93
CA GLU A 486 15.07 -41.29 -18.15
C GLU A 486 14.62 -39.85 -17.85
N PRO A 487 15.14 -38.83 -18.55
CA PRO A 487 14.67 -37.46 -18.40
C PRO A 487 13.18 -37.33 -18.79
N VAL A 488 12.41 -36.58 -18.02
CA VAL A 488 10.98 -36.35 -18.25
C VAL A 488 10.72 -34.84 -18.32
N THR A 489 9.96 -34.39 -19.32
CA THR A 489 9.50 -33.00 -19.40
C THR A 489 8.27 -32.78 -18.53
N ILE A 490 8.36 -31.86 -17.59
CA ILE A 490 7.31 -31.55 -16.62
C ILE A 490 7.04 -30.03 -16.59
N ALA A 491 5.78 -29.66 -16.39
CA ALA A 491 5.32 -28.28 -16.19
C ALA A 491 5.32 -27.86 -14.71
N GLY A 492 5.53 -28.80 -13.80
CA GLY A 492 5.45 -28.58 -12.37
C GLY A 492 5.42 -29.88 -11.57
N ILE A 493 5.24 -29.76 -10.26
CA ILE A 493 5.06 -30.89 -9.34
C ILE A 493 3.80 -30.72 -8.49
N PHE A 494 3.37 -31.82 -7.88
CA PHE A 494 2.45 -31.79 -6.75
C PHE A 494 2.86 -32.79 -5.68
N LEU A 495 2.55 -32.49 -4.43
CA LEU A 495 2.69 -33.39 -3.28
C LEU A 495 1.31 -33.67 -2.72
N GLU A 496 0.94 -34.93 -2.66
CA GLU A 496 -0.29 -35.39 -2.02
C GLU A 496 0.00 -35.67 -0.55
N PRO A 497 -0.70 -35.01 0.38
CA PRO A 497 -0.55 -35.29 1.81
C PRO A 497 -1.34 -36.52 2.26
N GLY A 498 -2.12 -37.17 1.38
CA GLY A 498 -3.01 -38.27 1.76
C GLY A 498 -3.98 -37.86 2.87
N LYS A 499 -4.08 -38.66 3.93
CA LYS A 499 -4.90 -38.32 5.12
C LYS A 499 -4.27 -37.29 6.07
N TRP A 500 -3.06 -36.81 5.78
CA TRP A 500 -2.27 -35.93 6.65
C TRP A 500 -2.25 -34.47 6.16
N GLY A 501 -3.41 -33.92 5.85
CA GLY A 501 -3.55 -32.58 5.28
C GLY A 501 -3.01 -31.41 6.13
N ALA A 502 -2.59 -31.66 7.38
CA ALA A 502 -1.96 -30.64 8.22
C ALA A 502 -0.42 -30.57 8.05
N ASP A 503 0.18 -31.57 7.40
CA ASP A 503 1.63 -31.81 7.46
C ASP A 503 2.31 -31.39 6.14
N TYR A 504 2.02 -30.16 5.71
CA TYR A 504 2.57 -29.54 4.49
C TYR A 504 3.85 -28.73 4.79
N PRO A 505 4.71 -28.46 3.78
CA PRO A 505 5.96 -27.73 4.03
C PRO A 505 5.67 -26.27 4.42
N GLY A 506 6.50 -25.70 5.31
CA GLY A 506 6.41 -24.28 5.66
C GLY A 506 6.91 -23.33 4.56
N GLY A 507 7.78 -23.84 3.70
CA GLY A 507 8.38 -23.23 2.52
C GLY A 507 9.03 -24.33 1.69
N ILE A 508 9.16 -24.14 0.39
CA ILE A 508 9.54 -25.19 -0.56
C ILE A 508 10.43 -24.62 -1.66
N ARG A 509 11.51 -25.34 -1.95
CA ARG A 509 12.42 -25.08 -3.07
C ARG A 509 12.56 -26.33 -3.92
N ILE A 510 12.52 -26.15 -5.23
CA ILE A 510 12.62 -27.23 -6.21
C ILE A 510 13.83 -26.97 -7.08
N VAL A 511 14.76 -27.93 -7.09
CA VAL A 511 16.02 -27.83 -7.83
C VAL A 511 16.13 -29.02 -8.77
N SER A 512 16.45 -28.78 -10.04
CA SER A 512 16.81 -29.81 -11.02
C SER A 512 18.32 -29.90 -11.21
N SER A 513 18.79 -31.08 -11.59
CA SER A 513 20.17 -31.31 -11.99
C SER A 513 20.25 -32.43 -13.03
N ASP A 514 21.28 -32.39 -13.87
CA ASP A 514 21.58 -33.48 -14.81
C ASP A 514 22.27 -34.66 -14.12
N ILE A 515 22.90 -34.41 -12.98
CA ILE A 515 23.67 -35.38 -12.19
C ILE A 515 22.96 -35.59 -10.85
N CYS A 516 22.71 -36.84 -10.46
CA CYS A 516 21.91 -37.17 -9.27
C CYS A 516 22.78 -37.29 -8.01
N THR A 517 23.72 -36.36 -7.79
CA THR A 517 24.62 -36.35 -6.62
C THR A 517 24.22 -35.31 -5.60
N ALA A 518 24.59 -35.49 -4.33
CA ALA A 518 24.18 -34.54 -3.29
C ALA A 518 24.69 -33.10 -3.55
N ILE A 519 25.92 -32.97 -4.06
CA ILE A 519 26.63 -31.72 -4.35
C ILE A 519 26.02 -30.99 -5.56
N SER A 520 25.59 -31.73 -6.59
CA SER A 520 25.09 -31.14 -7.83
C SER A 520 23.76 -30.38 -7.69
N PHE A 521 23.06 -30.53 -6.55
CA PHE A 521 21.88 -29.72 -6.24
C PHE A 521 22.21 -28.38 -5.57
N GLU A 522 23.43 -28.18 -5.06
CA GLU A 522 23.86 -26.85 -4.60
C GLU A 522 24.09 -25.90 -5.79
N GLU A 523 24.45 -26.47 -6.95
CA GLU A 523 24.69 -25.76 -8.21
C GLU A 523 23.58 -25.99 -9.25
N GLY A 524 22.50 -26.69 -8.87
CA GLY A 524 21.41 -27.04 -9.77
C GLY A 524 20.55 -25.84 -10.18
N GLU A 525 19.74 -26.04 -11.21
CA GLU A 525 18.78 -25.04 -11.66
C GLU A 525 17.60 -24.97 -10.68
N ILE A 526 17.32 -23.78 -10.15
CA ILE A 526 16.18 -23.54 -9.28
C ILE A 526 14.93 -23.38 -10.15
N LEU A 527 14.08 -24.39 -10.18
CA LEU A 527 12.81 -24.37 -10.92
C LEU A 527 11.72 -23.60 -10.19
N SER A 528 11.78 -23.58 -8.85
CA SER A 528 10.87 -22.79 -8.00
C SER A 528 11.49 -22.58 -6.62
N ASP A 529 11.31 -21.40 -6.04
CA ASP A 529 11.76 -21.08 -4.68
C ASP A 529 10.72 -20.25 -3.95
N GLN A 530 9.95 -20.90 -3.08
CA GLN A 530 8.91 -20.28 -2.27
C GLN A 530 9.30 -20.39 -0.80
N ASP A 531 9.91 -19.33 -0.27
CA ASP A 531 10.35 -19.30 1.14
C ASP A 531 9.19 -19.52 2.13
N HIS A 532 7.98 -19.12 1.73
CA HIS A 532 6.76 -19.31 2.50
C HIS A 532 5.70 -19.99 1.63
N TRP A 533 5.38 -21.25 1.92
CA TRP A 533 4.34 -21.97 1.20
C TRP A 533 2.96 -21.43 1.58
N GLN A 534 2.27 -20.86 0.59
CA GLN A 534 0.97 -20.24 0.79
C GLN A 534 -0.20 -21.12 0.35
N GLY A 535 0.04 -22.24 -0.33
CA GLY A 535 -1.01 -23.06 -0.95
C GLY A 535 -0.90 -23.02 -2.47
N GLU A 536 -1.56 -23.96 -3.14
CA GLU A 536 -1.59 -24.00 -4.60
C GLU A 536 -2.19 -22.72 -5.19
N ILE A 537 -1.71 -22.33 -6.37
CA ILE A 537 -2.28 -21.19 -7.08
C ILE A 537 -3.42 -21.71 -7.96
N LEU A 538 -4.62 -21.21 -7.68
CA LEU A 538 -5.85 -21.48 -8.42
C LEU A 538 -6.35 -20.18 -9.05
N PHE A 539 -7.34 -20.30 -9.94
CA PHE A 539 -7.91 -19.16 -10.65
C PHE A 539 -9.42 -19.10 -10.46
N THR A 540 -9.97 -17.89 -10.36
CA THR A 540 -11.42 -17.69 -10.44
C THR A 540 -11.90 -17.92 -11.88
N ASP A 541 -13.21 -17.96 -12.08
CA ASP A 541 -13.80 -18.07 -13.43
C ASP A 541 -13.40 -16.89 -14.34
N GLU A 542 -13.12 -15.73 -13.74
CA GLU A 542 -12.64 -14.52 -14.42
C GLU A 542 -11.10 -14.47 -14.55
N GLY A 543 -10.39 -15.48 -14.03
CA GLY A 543 -8.95 -15.63 -14.17
C GLY A 543 -8.07 -14.92 -13.15
N PHE A 544 -8.65 -14.47 -12.03
CA PHE A 544 -7.88 -13.90 -10.93
C PHE A 544 -7.19 -14.99 -10.11
N PRO A 545 -5.85 -14.97 -9.98
CA PRO A 545 -5.17 -15.99 -9.19
C PRO A 545 -5.41 -15.81 -7.69
N TYR A 546 -5.53 -16.91 -6.97
CA TYR A 546 -5.62 -16.97 -5.51
C TYR A 546 -4.92 -18.23 -4.98
N TYR A 547 -4.42 -18.17 -3.75
CA TYR A 547 -3.94 -19.32 -3.02
C TYR A 547 -5.11 -20.17 -2.52
N GLY A 548 -5.10 -21.46 -2.87
CA GLY A 548 -5.98 -22.50 -2.36
C GLY A 548 -5.60 -22.96 -0.95
N ALA A 549 -5.90 -24.21 -0.60
CA ALA A 549 -5.54 -24.77 0.70
C ALA A 549 -4.03 -25.02 0.81
N GLN A 550 -3.42 -24.73 1.96
CA GLN A 550 -1.99 -25.02 2.18
C GLN A 550 -1.67 -26.53 2.11
N ALA A 551 -2.65 -27.37 2.42
CA ALA A 551 -2.53 -28.82 2.31
C ALA A 551 -2.27 -29.30 0.88
N ASN A 552 -2.80 -28.58 -0.12
CA ASN A 552 -2.68 -28.95 -1.52
C ASN A 552 -1.39 -28.36 -2.06
N VAL A 553 -0.31 -29.13 -2.06
CA VAL A 553 0.99 -28.66 -2.57
C VAL A 553 1.04 -28.90 -4.07
N SER A 554 0.81 -27.86 -4.87
CA SER A 554 0.85 -27.92 -6.33
C SER A 554 1.59 -26.69 -6.85
N ILE A 555 2.69 -26.92 -7.58
CA ILE A 555 3.62 -25.88 -8.01
C ILE A 555 3.88 -26.02 -9.49
N PHE A 556 3.53 -25.00 -10.25
CA PHE A 556 3.88 -24.86 -11.66
C PHE A 556 5.16 -24.06 -11.81
N PHE A 557 6.02 -24.46 -12.74
CA PHE A 557 7.26 -23.77 -13.05
C PHE A 557 7.02 -22.59 -14.00
N GLU A 558 7.94 -21.64 -14.12
CA GLU A 558 7.76 -20.59 -15.13
C GLU A 558 7.79 -21.18 -16.55
N GLN A 559 8.69 -22.14 -16.78
CA GLN A 559 8.83 -22.86 -18.05
C GLN A 559 8.80 -24.37 -17.81
N ASN A 560 8.42 -25.13 -18.83
CA ASN A 560 8.53 -26.59 -18.78
C ASN A 560 10.00 -26.99 -18.61
N ALA A 561 10.27 -27.91 -17.69
CA ALA A 561 11.61 -28.37 -17.38
C ALA A 561 11.77 -29.84 -17.76
N THR A 562 12.85 -30.18 -18.47
CA THR A 562 13.22 -31.57 -18.72
C THR A 562 14.14 -32.03 -17.59
N VAL A 563 13.61 -32.86 -16.70
CA VAL A 563 14.29 -33.22 -15.45
C VAL A 563 14.71 -34.68 -15.45
N ARG A 564 15.95 -34.95 -15.02
CA ARG A 564 16.41 -36.30 -14.69
C ARG A 564 16.56 -36.48 -13.19
N CYS A 565 17.19 -35.50 -12.53
CA CYS A 565 17.34 -35.46 -11.09
C CYS A 565 16.57 -34.25 -10.56
N LEU A 566 15.74 -34.47 -9.55
CA LEU A 566 14.93 -33.44 -8.93
C LEU A 566 15.10 -33.51 -7.42
N ARG A 567 15.24 -32.37 -6.75
CA ARG A 567 15.21 -32.27 -5.29
C ARG A 567 14.15 -31.28 -4.86
N ILE A 568 13.35 -31.71 -3.89
CA ILE A 568 12.30 -30.94 -3.26
C ILE A 568 12.74 -30.70 -1.83
N GLU A 569 13.08 -29.46 -1.51
CA GLU A 569 13.64 -29.06 -0.23
C GLU A 569 12.63 -28.21 0.56
N GLN A 570 12.48 -28.49 1.85
CA GLN A 570 11.81 -27.60 2.76
C GLN A 570 12.76 -26.46 3.15
N THR A 571 12.41 -25.24 2.78
CA THR A 571 13.20 -24.04 3.10
C THR A 571 12.92 -23.53 4.51
N ARG A 572 11.71 -23.76 5.01
CA ARG A 572 11.28 -23.31 6.34
C ARG A 572 10.60 -24.41 7.15
N SER A 573 11.11 -24.63 8.37
CA SER A 573 10.49 -25.51 9.37
C SER A 573 9.34 -24.79 10.10
N ARG A 574 8.25 -25.52 10.38
CA ARG A 574 7.19 -25.07 11.29
C ARG A 574 7.38 -25.79 12.61
N GLY A 575 7.73 -25.06 13.67
CA GLY A 575 8.26 -25.64 14.92
C GLY A 575 7.39 -26.65 15.69
N PHE A 576 6.16 -26.94 15.25
CA PHE A 576 5.29 -27.96 15.87
C PHE A 576 4.71 -28.98 14.88
N PHE A 577 4.85 -28.78 13.57
CA PHE A 577 4.24 -29.64 12.54
C PHE A 577 5.35 -30.31 11.74
N ASP A 578 5.24 -31.63 11.55
CA ASP A 578 6.08 -32.33 10.60
C ASP A 578 5.68 -31.97 9.17
N TRP A 579 6.65 -32.11 8.26
CA TRP A 579 6.35 -32.14 6.83
C TRP A 579 6.28 -33.59 6.40
N SER A 580 5.23 -33.94 5.67
CA SER A 580 5.00 -35.28 5.20
C SER A 580 4.41 -35.30 3.80
N VAL A 581 4.68 -36.38 3.07
CA VAL A 581 4.24 -36.57 1.69
C VAL A 581 3.82 -38.03 1.54
N ALA A 582 2.55 -38.24 1.15
CA ALA A 582 2.03 -39.56 0.81
C ALA A 582 2.42 -39.93 -0.63
N GLU A 583 2.26 -39.01 -1.58
CA GLU A 583 2.70 -39.23 -2.96
C GLU A 583 3.31 -37.97 -3.56
N VAL A 584 4.36 -38.15 -4.36
CA VAL A 584 4.88 -37.13 -5.27
C VAL A 584 4.32 -37.39 -6.66
N GLY A 585 3.99 -36.32 -7.39
CA GLY A 585 3.66 -36.41 -8.80
C GLY A 585 4.10 -35.18 -9.59
N PHE A 586 3.93 -35.29 -10.90
CA PHE A 586 4.29 -34.27 -11.88
C PHE A 586 3.06 -33.75 -12.60
N HIS A 587 3.08 -32.46 -12.90
CA HIS A 587 2.24 -31.89 -13.94
C HIS A 587 2.96 -32.07 -15.27
N VAL A 588 2.38 -32.81 -16.20
CA VAL A 588 2.97 -33.11 -17.51
C VAL A 588 2.23 -32.30 -18.57
N PRO A 589 2.93 -31.59 -19.47
CA PRO A 589 2.28 -30.90 -20.58
C PRO A 589 1.48 -31.90 -21.43
N GLN A 590 0.31 -31.49 -21.91
CA GLN A 590 -0.59 -32.40 -22.66
C GLN A 590 0.04 -32.90 -23.99
N ASP A 591 1.04 -32.18 -24.51
CA ASP A 591 1.72 -32.48 -25.77
C ASP A 591 3.09 -33.16 -25.61
N ALA A 592 3.45 -33.58 -24.38
CA ALA A 592 4.71 -34.25 -24.06
C ALA A 592 4.54 -35.78 -24.03
#